data_AF-A0A1B6C7G9-F1
#
_entry.id   AF-A0A1B6C7G9-F1
#
_cell.length_a   1.000
_cell.length_b   1.000
_cell.length_c   1.000
_cell.angle_alpha   90.00
_cell.angle_beta   90.00
_cell.angle_gamma   90.00
#
_symmetry.space_group_name_H-M   'P 1'
#
loop_
_entity.id
_entity.type
_entity.pdbx_description
1 polymer ?
#
loop_
_entity_poly.entity_id
_entity_poly.type
_entity_poly.pdbx_seq_one_letter_code
_entity_poly.pdbx_strand_id
1 'polypeptide(L)'
;MNNFCAVCKAPSQQRCAMCKSVHYCSKEHQKQHWKRHKHECLCYKVIESDRVGRHVIATRDITAGEIILKDTPLVIGPKLISLPLCLGCHRAVKASSPDDDTPPSYYYCPDCG
;
A
#
# COMPACT_ATOMS: atom_id res chain seq x y z
N MET A 1 -0.84 26.80 -12.17
CA MET A 1 -1.48 25.49 -12.40
C MET A 1 -1.08 25.01 -13.78
N ASN A 2 -0.54 23.79 -13.89
CA ASN A 2 -0.04 23.27 -15.16
C ASN A 2 -1.19 22.61 -15.95
N ASN A 3 -1.86 23.39 -16.79
CA ASN A 3 -3.07 23.01 -17.55
C ASN A 3 -2.70 22.47 -18.94
N PHE A 4 -1.63 21.67 -19.03
CA PHE A 4 -1.14 21.12 -20.29
C PHE A 4 -1.22 19.59 -20.28
N CYS A 5 -1.51 19.01 -21.44
CA CYS A 5 -1.61 17.57 -21.61
C CYS A 5 -0.29 16.89 -21.24
N ALA A 6 -0.35 15.85 -20.40
CA ALA A 6 0.84 15.11 -19.98
C ALA A 6 1.63 14.49 -21.16
N VAL A 7 0.95 14.19 -22.27
CA VAL A 7 1.52 13.57 -23.48
C VAL A 7 2.00 14.62 -24.49
N CYS A 8 1.08 15.34 -25.14
CA CYS A 8 1.41 16.22 -26.27
C CYS A 8 1.70 17.68 -25.88
N LYS A 9 1.58 18.03 -24.58
CA LYS A 9 1.76 19.39 -24.05
C LYS A 9 0.80 20.45 -24.62
N ALA A 10 -0.24 20.07 -25.37
CA ALA A 10 -1.30 21.00 -25.75
C ALA A 10 -2.12 21.46 -24.52
N PRO A 11 -2.73 22.65 -24.55
CA PRO A 11 -3.62 23.10 -23.48
C PRO A 11 -4.72 22.07 -23.19
N SER A 12 -5.01 21.84 -21.90
CA SER A 12 -6.05 20.93 -21.46
C SER A 12 -6.66 21.38 -20.15
N GLN A 13 -8.00 21.31 -20.09
CA GLN A 13 -8.78 21.51 -18.86
C GLN A 13 -9.23 20.19 -18.22
N GLN A 14 -9.08 19.06 -18.92
CA GLN A 14 -9.55 17.77 -18.42
C GLN A 14 -8.50 17.15 -17.53
N ARG A 15 -8.82 17.04 -16.24
CA ARG A 15 -7.97 16.41 -15.23
C ARG A 15 -8.25 14.92 -15.15
N CYS A 16 -7.24 14.15 -14.73
CA CYS A 16 -7.50 12.79 -14.25
C CYS A 16 -8.57 12.84 -13.15
N ALA A 17 -9.65 12.07 -13.31
CA ALA A 17 -10.75 12.04 -12.35
C ALA A 17 -10.31 11.58 -10.94
N MET A 18 -9.29 10.72 -10.88
CA MET A 18 -8.82 10.11 -9.66
C MET A 18 -7.84 10.99 -8.88
N CYS A 19 -6.70 11.38 -9.45
CA CYS A 19 -5.68 12.15 -8.71
C CYS A 19 -5.81 13.67 -8.84
N LYS A 20 -6.61 14.15 -9.81
CA LYS A 20 -6.75 15.56 -10.22
C LYS A 20 -5.44 16.32 -10.49
N SER A 21 -4.31 15.62 -10.57
CA SER A 21 -2.96 16.21 -10.59
C SER A 21 -2.35 16.32 -12.00
N VAL A 22 -2.90 15.61 -12.97
CA VAL A 22 -2.44 15.62 -14.38
C VAL A 22 -3.60 15.92 -15.33
N HIS A 23 -3.29 16.52 -16.48
CA HIS A 23 -4.26 16.94 -17.49
C HIS A 23 -4.08 16.16 -18.81
N TYR A 24 -5.16 15.98 -19.56
CA TYR A 24 -5.18 15.29 -20.86
C TYR A 24 -6.06 16.03 -21.85
N CYS A 25 -5.61 16.25 -23.08
CA CYS A 25 -6.49 16.85 -24.10
C CYS A 25 -7.52 15.83 -24.66
N SER A 26 -7.35 14.53 -24.39
CA SER A 26 -8.23 13.47 -24.82
C SER A 26 -8.11 12.21 -23.95
N LYS A 27 -9.13 11.33 -24.01
CA LYS A 27 -9.09 10.00 -23.39
C LYS A 27 -7.97 9.12 -23.96
N GLU A 28 -7.57 9.35 -25.20
CA GLU A 28 -6.49 8.61 -25.87
C GLU A 28 -5.14 8.90 -25.19
N HIS A 29 -4.82 10.17 -24.98
CA HIS A 29 -3.61 10.55 -24.24
C HIS A 29 -3.65 10.12 -22.78
N GLN A 30 -4.83 10.04 -22.15
CA GLN A 30 -4.95 9.44 -20.82
C GLN A 30 -4.58 7.95 -20.84
N LYS A 31 -5.13 7.16 -21.77
CA LYS A 31 -4.81 5.73 -21.91
C LYS A 31 -3.32 5.51 -22.22
N GLN A 32 -2.74 6.31 -23.10
CA GLN A 32 -1.33 6.25 -23.44
C GLN A 32 -0.45 6.53 -22.21
N HIS A 33 -0.77 7.57 -21.42
CA HIS A 33 -0.03 7.93 -20.23
C HIS A 33 -0.29 6.98 -19.04
N TRP A 34 -1.42 6.28 -19.03
CA TRP A 34 -1.85 5.43 -17.92
C TRP A 34 -0.82 4.36 -17.53
N LYS A 35 -0.08 3.82 -18.52
CA LYS A 35 0.97 2.82 -18.28
C LYS A 35 2.01 3.30 -17.26
N ARG A 36 2.30 4.60 -17.23
CA ARG A 36 3.23 5.24 -16.29
C ARG A 36 2.47 5.83 -15.09
N HIS A 37 1.38 6.54 -15.37
CA HIS A 37 0.64 7.28 -14.36
C HIS A 37 -0.06 6.43 -13.28
N LYS A 38 -0.43 5.18 -13.58
CA LYS A 38 -1.24 4.35 -12.66
C LYS A 38 -0.65 4.21 -11.25
N HIS A 39 0.68 4.21 -11.13
CA HIS A 39 1.37 4.09 -9.84
C HIS A 39 1.47 5.42 -9.08
N GLU A 40 1.35 6.54 -9.79
CA GLU A 40 1.42 7.90 -9.24
C GLU A 40 0.02 8.52 -9.05
N CYS A 41 -1.02 7.82 -9.50
CA CYS A 41 -2.40 8.28 -9.49
C CYS A 41 -3.02 8.14 -8.08
N LEU A 42 -2.56 8.99 -7.16
CA LEU A 42 -2.94 8.99 -5.76
C LEU A 42 -4.00 10.08 -5.47
N CYS A 43 -4.94 9.78 -4.57
CA CYS A 43 -5.93 10.75 -4.07
C CYS A 43 -5.39 11.62 -2.92
N TYR A 44 -4.09 11.52 -2.64
CA TYR A 44 -3.38 12.30 -1.64
C TYR A 44 -2.02 12.75 -2.15
N LYS A 45 -1.41 13.73 -1.48
CA LYS A 45 -0.02 14.15 -1.69
C LYS A 45 0.68 14.34 -0.35
N VAL A 46 1.99 14.09 -0.31
CA VAL A 46 2.85 14.36 0.85
C VAL A 46 3.23 15.84 0.84
N ILE A 47 3.06 16.51 1.96
CA ILE A 47 3.50 17.88 2.22
C ILE A 47 4.23 17.94 3.56
N GLU A 48 4.91 19.05 3.83
CA GLU A 48 5.64 19.28 5.08
C GLU A 48 5.14 20.57 5.74
N SER A 49 5.16 20.59 7.06
CA SER A 49 4.82 21.78 7.85
C SER A 49 5.63 21.80 9.14
N ASP A 50 5.84 22.99 9.70
CA ASP A 50 6.62 23.15 10.92
C ASP A 50 5.94 22.53 12.16
N ARG A 51 4.62 22.33 12.13
CA ARG A 51 3.85 21.82 13.29
C ARG A 51 3.91 20.31 13.44
N VAL A 52 3.86 19.56 12.35
CA VAL A 52 3.74 18.09 12.36
C VAL A 52 4.77 17.38 11.47
N GLY A 53 5.64 18.13 10.79
CA GLY A 53 6.57 17.60 9.81
C GLY A 53 5.85 17.09 8.54
N ARG A 54 6.37 15.99 7.99
CA ARG A 54 5.84 15.33 6.79
C ARG A 54 4.49 14.67 7.06
N HIS A 55 3.48 15.04 6.28
CA HIS A 55 2.11 14.52 6.40
C HIS A 55 1.43 14.45 5.03
N VAL A 56 0.32 13.71 4.94
CA VAL A 56 -0.47 13.59 3.70
C VAL A 56 -1.71 14.48 3.76
N ILE A 57 -2.06 15.08 2.63
CA ILE A 57 -3.34 15.77 2.45
C ILE A 57 -4.07 15.24 1.23
N ALA A 58 -5.40 15.21 1.28
CA ALA A 58 -6.23 14.80 0.16
C ALA A 58 -6.12 15.80 -1.01
N THR A 59 -6.12 15.30 -2.25
CA THR A 59 -6.12 16.13 -3.47
C THR A 59 -7.52 16.32 -4.06
N ARG A 60 -8.51 15.63 -3.48
CA ARG A 60 -9.93 15.70 -3.80
C ARG A 60 -10.76 15.15 -2.65
N ASP A 61 -12.07 15.28 -2.74
CA ASP A 61 -13.00 14.57 -1.85
C ASP A 61 -12.85 13.06 -2.00
N ILE A 62 -12.88 12.35 -0.86
CA ILE A 62 -12.71 10.91 -0.75
C ILE A 62 -14.04 10.34 -0.25
N THR A 63 -14.60 9.37 -0.97
CA THR A 63 -15.89 8.76 -0.60
C THR A 63 -15.71 7.74 0.52
N ALA A 64 -16.73 7.56 1.36
CA ALA A 64 -16.72 6.52 2.38
C ALA A 64 -16.45 5.13 1.78
N GLY A 65 -15.53 4.38 2.37
CA GLY A 65 -15.12 3.05 1.91
C GLY A 65 -14.03 3.03 0.82
N GLU A 66 -13.59 4.18 0.31
CA GLU A 66 -12.50 4.25 -0.66
C GLU A 66 -11.15 3.90 -0.02
N ILE A 67 -10.32 3.12 -0.73
CA ILE A 67 -8.94 2.82 -0.31
C ILE A 67 -8.04 4.00 -0.64
N ILE A 68 -7.57 4.70 0.39
CA ILE A 68 -6.66 5.85 0.24
C ILE A 68 -5.21 5.38 0.04
N LEU A 69 -4.76 4.47 0.89
CA LEU A 69 -3.40 3.94 0.91
C LEU A 69 -3.46 2.42 1.06
N LYS A 70 -2.66 1.72 0.28
CA LYS A 70 -2.40 0.30 0.44
C LYS A 70 -0.90 0.11 0.31
N ASP A 71 -0.33 -0.61 1.27
CA ASP A 71 1.10 -0.89 1.29
C ASP A 71 1.34 -2.37 1.62
N THR A 72 2.44 -2.91 1.10
CA THR A 72 2.97 -4.22 1.48
C THR A 72 3.93 -4.02 2.64
N PRO A 73 3.83 -4.79 3.74
CA PRO A 73 4.72 -4.62 4.87
C PRO A 73 6.19 -4.84 4.46
N LEU A 74 7.10 -4.01 4.97
CA LEU A 74 8.54 -4.16 4.71
C LEU A 74 9.13 -5.38 5.42
N VAL A 75 8.70 -5.61 6.66
CA VAL A 75 9.12 -6.73 7.50
C VAL A 75 7.90 -7.26 8.23
N ILE A 76 7.81 -8.59 8.34
CA ILE A 76 6.80 -9.27 9.12
C ILE A 76 7.55 -10.15 10.13
N GLY A 77 7.12 -10.14 11.39
CA GLY A 77 7.75 -10.92 12.43
C GLY A 77 6.96 -10.95 13.73
N PRO A 78 7.33 -11.84 14.67
CA PRO A 78 6.68 -11.96 15.96
C PRO A 78 6.94 -10.73 16.84
N LYS A 79 6.01 -10.44 17.77
CA LYS A 79 6.25 -9.49 18.86
C LYS A 79 7.24 -10.08 19.88
N LEU A 80 7.95 -9.21 20.60
CA LEU A 80 8.92 -9.61 21.64
C LEU A 80 8.35 -10.57 22.70
N ILE A 81 7.05 -10.44 23.02
CA ILE A 81 6.34 -11.35 23.91
C ILE A 81 5.17 -11.93 23.11
N SER A 82 5.42 -13.01 22.40
CA SER A 82 4.39 -13.79 21.72
C SER A 82 4.50 -15.26 22.10
N LEU A 83 3.41 -16.00 21.94
CA LEU A 83 3.50 -17.45 21.84
C LEU A 83 4.45 -17.84 20.69
N PRO A 84 5.00 -19.06 20.69
CA PRO A 84 5.78 -19.57 19.57
C PRO A 84 4.98 -19.48 18.26
N LEU A 85 5.51 -18.72 17.29
CA LEU A 85 4.92 -18.55 15.96
C LEU A 85 5.87 -19.13 14.90
N CYS A 86 5.29 -19.66 13.82
CA CYS A 86 6.07 -20.03 12.63
C CYS A 86 6.56 -18.75 11.93
N LEU A 87 7.86 -18.64 11.63
CA LEU A 87 8.43 -17.47 10.96
C LEU A 87 8.08 -17.36 9.47
N GLY A 88 7.54 -18.43 8.86
CA GLY A 88 7.03 -18.40 7.48
C GLY A 88 5.58 -17.91 7.42
N CYS A 89 4.66 -18.59 8.12
CA CYS A 89 3.23 -18.31 8.02
C CYS A 89 2.64 -17.49 9.18
N HIS A 90 3.42 -17.14 10.20
CA HIS A 90 3.02 -16.33 11.36
C HIS A 90 1.88 -16.92 12.21
N ARG A 91 1.56 -18.21 12.03
CA ARG A 91 0.57 -18.94 12.84
C ARG A 91 1.21 -19.47 14.12
N ALA A 92 0.41 -19.57 15.18
CA ALA A 92 0.84 -20.17 16.44
C ALA A 92 1.19 -21.64 16.24
N VAL A 93 2.35 -22.04 16.76
CA VAL A 93 2.85 -23.41 16.69
C VAL A 93 2.62 -24.07 18.04
N LYS A 94 2.00 -25.25 18.01
CA LYS A 94 1.87 -26.07 19.22
C LYS A 94 3.20 -26.76 19.49
N ALA A 95 3.50 -26.89 20.77
CA ALA A 95 4.65 -27.65 21.21
C ALA A 95 4.41 -29.13 20.82
N SER A 96 5.41 -29.77 20.21
CA SER A 96 5.33 -31.16 19.76
C SER A 96 5.91 -32.06 20.86
N SER A 97 5.17 -33.08 21.27
CA SER A 97 5.69 -34.18 22.09
C SER A 97 5.55 -35.51 21.33
N PRO A 98 6.52 -36.44 21.44
CA PRO A 98 6.38 -37.78 20.90
C PRO A 98 5.16 -38.53 21.49
N ASP A 99 4.90 -38.31 22.78
CA ASP A 99 3.81 -38.91 23.55
C ASP A 99 3.21 -37.88 24.53
N ASP A 100 1.96 -38.06 24.97
CA ASP A 100 1.23 -37.14 25.87
C ASP A 100 1.87 -37.03 27.27
N ASP A 101 2.62 -38.05 27.69
CA ASP A 101 3.33 -38.11 28.97
C ASP A 101 4.70 -37.41 28.97
N THR A 102 5.17 -36.94 27.81
CA THR A 102 6.48 -36.29 27.67
C THR A 102 6.38 -34.78 27.52
N PRO A 103 7.20 -33.99 28.23
CA PRO A 103 7.26 -32.55 28.03
C PRO A 103 7.62 -32.25 26.56
N PRO A 104 6.97 -31.26 25.93
CA PRO A 104 7.23 -30.95 24.54
C PRO A 104 8.67 -30.47 24.34
N SER A 105 9.36 -31.06 23.37
CA SER A 105 10.80 -30.88 23.18
C SER A 105 11.15 -29.86 22.10
N TYR A 106 10.23 -29.58 21.17
CA TYR A 106 10.44 -28.60 20.10
C TYR A 106 9.11 -28.05 19.53
N TYR A 107 9.21 -26.98 18.75
CA TYR A 107 8.11 -26.40 17.98
C TYR A 107 8.36 -26.64 16.50
N TYR A 108 7.37 -27.18 15.79
CA TYR A 108 7.47 -27.51 14.38
C TYR A 108 6.18 -27.15 13.65
N CYS A 109 6.32 -26.48 12.50
CA CYS A 109 5.18 -26.09 11.68
C CYS A 109 5.06 -27.03 10.47
N PRO A 110 4.10 -27.98 10.46
CA PRO A 110 3.99 -28.97 9.40
C PRO A 110 3.66 -28.36 8.02
N ASP A 111 3.07 -27.16 8.01
CA ASP A 111 2.70 -26.47 6.77
C ASP A 111 3.87 -25.73 6.10
N CYS A 112 4.94 -25.43 6.86
CA CYS A 112 6.07 -24.65 6.36
C CYS A 112 7.40 -25.43 6.34
N GLY A 113 7.49 -26.53 7.10
CA GLY A 113 8.68 -27.37 7.22
C GLY A 113 9.49 -27.12 8.49
#